data_AF-R6XUY8-F1
#
_entry.id   AF-R6XUY8-F1
#
_cell.length_a   1.000
_cell.length_b   1.000
_cell.length_c   1.000
_cell.angle_alpha   90.00
_cell.angle_beta   90.00
_cell.angle_gamma   90.00
#
_symmetry.space_group_name_H-M   'P 1'
#
loop_
_entity.id
_entity.type
_entity.pdbx_description
1 polymer ?
#
loop_
_entity_poly.entity_id
_entity_poly.type
_entity_poly.pdbx_seq_one_letter_code
_entity_poly.pdbx_strand_id
1 'polypeptide(L)'
;MHSYKDYWNKIIGDDTKERAMEEIVCSALEKLKMHCPDLFYRTLYDLHCVAYGPHFDEALAKLAVSKMQNTDGTNGEHWTYEQTNQLAEQHNIKHKADWYYVLNMVYSDYGAVFSGDTGTLVKIAKAYMCDPDAPSGKVLDLWVAQMRAKERQ
;
A
#
# COMPACT_ATOMS: atom_id res chain seq x y z
N MET A 1 -21.17 7.18 29.86
CA MET A 1 -19.94 6.49 29.41
C MET A 1 -18.80 7.48 29.44
N HIS A 2 -17.60 7.06 29.85
CA HIS A 2 -16.39 7.89 29.70
C HIS A 2 -16.07 8.11 28.21
N SER A 3 -15.30 9.14 27.88
CA SER A 3 -14.86 9.36 26.50
C SER A 3 -13.80 8.32 26.10
N TYR A 4 -13.64 8.06 24.80
CA TYR A 4 -12.58 7.18 24.30
C TYR A 4 -11.18 7.63 24.76
N LYS A 5 -10.93 8.94 24.81
CA LYS A 5 -9.66 9.50 25.30
C LYS A 5 -9.42 9.20 26.77
N ASP A 6 -10.48 9.18 27.59
CA ASP A 6 -10.35 8.84 29.01
C ASP A 6 -9.95 7.38 29.22
N TYR A 7 -10.54 6.46 28.45
CA TYR A 7 -10.13 5.05 28.46
C TYR A 7 -8.68 4.90 27.99
N TRP A 8 -8.33 5.53 26.87
CA TRP A 8 -6.97 5.50 26.30
C TRP A 8 -5.91 5.96 27.32
N ASN A 9 -6.14 7.08 28.00
CA ASN A 9 -5.25 7.60 29.03
C ASN A 9 -5.07 6.68 30.26
N LYS A 10 -5.99 5.75 30.50
CA LYS A 10 -5.88 4.74 31.57
C LYS A 10 -5.22 3.44 31.12
N ILE A 11 -5.07 3.25 29.81
CA ILE A 11 -4.53 2.05 29.19
C ILE A 11 -3.05 2.25 28.85
N ILE A 12 -2.67 3.41 28.31
CA ILE A 12 -1.28 3.68 27.93
C ILE A 12 -0.32 3.44 29.11
N GLY A 13 0.76 2.72 28.85
CA GLY A 13 1.82 2.42 29.81
C GLY A 13 1.57 1.15 30.65
N ASP A 14 0.49 0.41 30.35
CA ASP A 14 0.21 -0.90 30.92
C ASP A 14 0.06 -1.94 29.81
N ASP A 15 1.11 -2.74 29.59
CA ASP A 15 1.20 -3.72 28.51
C ASP A 15 0.01 -4.69 28.45
N THR A 16 -0.53 -5.08 29.62
CA THR A 16 -1.65 -6.03 29.68
C THR A 16 -2.92 -5.35 29.18
N LYS A 17 -3.16 -4.10 29.59
CA LYS A 17 -4.30 -3.32 29.12
C LYS A 17 -4.16 -2.93 27.65
N GLU A 18 -2.96 -2.62 27.19
CA GLU A 18 -2.69 -2.27 25.80
C GLU A 18 -3.01 -3.43 24.86
N ARG A 19 -2.55 -4.66 25.18
CA ARG A 19 -2.91 -5.87 24.41
C ARG A 19 -4.41 -6.14 24.41
N ALA A 20 -5.07 -6.02 25.56
CA ALA A 20 -6.52 -6.19 25.62
C ALA A 20 -7.25 -5.14 24.78
N MET A 21 -6.77 -3.89 24.75
CA MET A 21 -7.32 -2.84 23.91
C MET A 21 -7.11 -3.13 22.42
N GLU A 22 -5.91 -3.60 22.05
CA GLU A 22 -5.59 -4.02 20.69
C GLU A 22 -6.58 -5.08 20.20
N GLU A 23 -6.80 -6.15 20.98
CA GLU A 23 -7.75 -7.23 20.63
C GLU A 23 -9.18 -6.69 20.41
N ILE A 24 -9.64 -5.78 21.29
CA ILE A 24 -10.97 -5.17 21.19
C ILE A 24 -11.09 -4.33 19.91
N VAL A 25 -10.09 -3.48 19.63
CA VAL A 25 -10.10 -2.60 18.46
C VAL A 25 -10.00 -3.42 17.17
N CYS A 26 -9.10 -4.41 17.11
CA CYS A 26 -8.97 -5.32 15.97
C CYS A 26 -10.28 -6.08 15.70
N SER A 27 -10.92 -6.62 16.74
CA SER A 27 -12.22 -7.28 16.59
C SER A 27 -13.32 -6.34 16.06
N ALA A 28 -13.31 -5.08 16.49
CA ALA A 28 -14.25 -4.07 15.99
C ALA A 28 -13.99 -3.71 14.52
N LEU A 29 -12.72 -3.58 14.11
CA LEU A 29 -12.32 -3.32 12.73
C LEU A 29 -12.76 -4.45 11.79
N GLU A 30 -12.59 -5.71 12.19
CA GLU A 30 -13.06 -6.86 11.38
C GLU A 30 -14.58 -6.84 11.17
N LYS A 31 -15.35 -6.43 12.19
CA LYS A 31 -16.80 -6.27 12.06
C LYS A 31 -17.18 -5.09 11.18
N LEU A 32 -16.40 -3.99 11.21
CA LEU A 32 -16.60 -2.86 10.32
C LEU A 32 -16.45 -3.27 8.86
N LYS A 33 -15.50 -4.15 8.53
CA LYS A 33 -15.36 -4.68 7.17
C LYS A 33 -16.66 -5.30 6.64
N MET A 34 -17.37 -6.06 7.48
CA MET A 34 -18.62 -6.72 7.08
C MET A 34 -19.81 -5.76 6.94
N HIS A 35 -19.91 -4.77 7.82
CA HIS A 35 -21.10 -3.92 7.92
C HIS A 35 -20.96 -2.56 7.23
N CYS A 36 -19.73 -2.06 7.08
CA CYS A 36 -19.43 -0.78 6.43
C CYS A 36 -18.01 -0.82 5.81
N PRO A 37 -17.84 -1.52 4.67
CA PRO A 37 -16.54 -1.67 4.01
C PRO A 37 -15.84 -0.33 3.73
N ASP A 38 -16.60 0.68 3.31
CA ASP A 38 -16.03 2.01 3.01
C ASP A 38 -15.38 2.65 4.24
N LEU A 39 -16.04 2.56 5.41
CA LEU A 39 -15.47 3.07 6.66
C LEU A 39 -14.26 2.24 7.08
N PHE A 40 -14.30 0.91 6.93
CA PHE A 40 -13.17 0.04 7.20
C PHE A 40 -11.92 0.42 6.39
N TYR A 41 -12.03 0.54 5.06
CA TYR A 41 -10.90 0.91 4.22
C TYR A 41 -10.39 2.33 4.48
N ARG A 42 -11.27 3.25 4.89
CA ARG A 42 -10.85 4.58 5.32
C ARG A 42 -10.06 4.52 6.63
N THR A 43 -10.57 3.80 7.62
CA THR A 43 -9.89 3.66 8.92
C THR A 43 -8.54 2.95 8.78
N LEU A 44 -8.44 1.90 7.97
CA LEU A 44 -7.15 1.26 7.70
C LEU A 44 -6.16 2.19 7.00
N TYR A 45 -6.61 2.97 6.01
CA TYR A 45 -5.75 3.96 5.35
C TYR A 45 -5.25 5.01 6.35
N ASP A 46 -6.13 5.54 7.20
CA ASP A 46 -5.76 6.54 8.20
C ASP A 46 -4.74 5.97 9.21
N LEU A 47 -4.95 4.73 9.69
CA LEU A 47 -4.01 4.04 10.57
C LEU A 47 -2.65 3.80 9.91
N HIS A 48 -2.66 3.36 8.64
CA HIS A 48 -1.44 3.17 7.86
C HIS A 48 -0.67 4.48 7.70
N CYS A 49 -1.36 5.57 7.37
CA CYS A 49 -0.74 6.89 7.21
C CYS A 49 -0.11 7.40 8.50
N VAL A 50 -0.69 7.10 9.66
CA VAL A 50 -0.08 7.42 10.96
C VAL A 50 1.21 6.64 11.19
N ALA A 51 1.27 5.36 10.80
CA ALA A 51 2.42 4.50 11.02
C ALA A 51 3.56 4.70 10.02
N TYR A 52 3.24 4.86 8.73
CA TYR A 52 4.20 4.81 7.63
C TYR A 52 4.18 6.04 6.72
N GLY A 53 3.27 6.99 6.98
CA GLY A 53 2.98 8.08 6.05
C GLY A 53 2.12 7.62 4.87
N PRO A 54 1.84 8.50 3.89
CA PRO A 54 0.95 8.21 2.76
C PRO A 54 1.64 7.37 1.67
N HIS A 55 2.45 6.39 2.07
CA HIS A 55 3.25 5.56 1.18
C HIS A 55 3.10 4.11 1.59
N PHE A 56 3.29 3.18 0.67
CA PHE A 56 3.38 1.77 1.03
C PHE A 56 4.49 1.53 2.05
N ASP A 57 4.24 0.64 3.00
CA ASP A 57 5.31 -0.11 3.64
C ASP A 57 5.63 -1.35 2.78
N GLU A 58 6.74 -2.02 3.09
CA GLU A 58 7.19 -3.17 2.30
C GLU A 58 6.17 -4.33 2.30
N ALA A 59 5.54 -4.62 3.44
CA ALA A 59 4.62 -5.75 3.54
C ALA A 59 3.35 -5.51 2.72
N LEU A 60 2.78 -4.30 2.80
CA LEU A 60 1.61 -3.94 2.00
C LEU A 60 1.95 -3.88 0.50
N ALA A 61 3.14 -3.40 0.13
CA ALA A 61 3.55 -3.39 -1.28
C ALA A 61 3.69 -4.81 -1.84
N LYS A 62 4.33 -5.73 -1.10
CA LYS A 62 4.45 -7.15 -1.47
C LYS A 62 3.09 -7.82 -1.60
N LEU A 63 2.17 -7.54 -0.68
CA LEU A 63 0.79 -8.02 -0.78
C LEU A 63 0.12 -7.49 -2.05
N ALA A 64 0.21 -6.20 -2.32
CA ALA A 64 -0.37 -5.57 -3.50
C ALA A 64 0.18 -6.15 -4.80
N VAL A 65 1.51 -6.31 -4.91
CA VAL A 65 2.17 -6.88 -6.08
C VAL A 65 1.80 -8.36 -6.26
N SER A 66 1.70 -9.15 -5.19
CA SER A 66 1.32 -10.58 -5.28
C SER A 66 -0.08 -10.82 -5.90
N LYS A 67 -0.92 -9.80 -5.96
CA LYS A 67 -2.27 -9.86 -6.55
C LYS A 67 -2.33 -9.37 -8.01
N MET A 68 -1.20 -8.97 -8.59
CA MET A 68 -1.12 -8.54 -9.98
C MET A 68 -1.28 -9.73 -10.94
N GLN A 69 -1.99 -9.49 -12.04
CA GLN A 69 -2.14 -10.41 -13.17
C GLN A 69 -1.44 -9.75 -14.36
N ASN A 70 -0.30 -10.30 -14.75
CA ASN A 70 0.55 -9.68 -15.75
C ASN A 70 0.03 -9.98 -17.17
N THR A 71 0.22 -9.04 -18.09
CA THR A 71 -0.21 -9.17 -19.50
C THR A 71 0.47 -10.32 -20.24
N ASP A 72 1.60 -10.82 -19.73
CA ASP A 72 2.31 -12.01 -20.24
C ASP A 72 1.75 -13.35 -19.72
N GLY A 73 0.71 -13.31 -18.88
CA GLY A 73 0.06 -14.48 -18.28
C GLY A 73 0.67 -14.94 -16.95
N THR A 74 1.75 -14.32 -16.48
CA THR A 74 2.30 -14.57 -15.13
C THR A 74 1.49 -13.82 -14.06
N ASN A 75 1.75 -14.11 -12.79
CA ASN A 75 1.11 -13.42 -11.67
C ASN A 75 2.16 -12.97 -10.67
N GLY A 76 1.89 -11.88 -9.96
CA GLY A 76 2.78 -11.35 -8.95
C GLY A 76 3.91 -10.50 -9.50
N GLU A 77 5.02 -10.49 -8.78
CA GLU A 77 6.19 -9.68 -9.11
C GLU A 77 6.93 -10.20 -10.35
N HIS A 78 7.36 -9.27 -11.18
CA HIS A 78 8.38 -9.51 -12.20
C HIS A 78 9.78 -9.21 -11.67
N TRP A 79 9.93 -8.16 -10.85
CA TRP A 79 11.15 -7.85 -10.12
C TRP A 79 10.94 -7.95 -8.62
N THR A 80 11.87 -8.61 -7.94
CA THR A 80 11.86 -8.68 -6.47
C THR A 80 12.08 -7.31 -5.84
N TYR A 81 11.71 -7.18 -4.58
CA TYR A 81 11.92 -5.94 -3.82
C TYR A 81 13.40 -5.50 -3.85
N GLU A 82 14.33 -6.43 -3.70
CA GLU A 82 15.77 -6.18 -3.73
C GLU A 82 16.24 -5.66 -5.10
N GLN A 83 15.75 -6.25 -6.20
CA GLN A 83 16.07 -5.80 -7.55
C GLN A 83 15.56 -4.37 -7.80
N THR A 84 14.32 -4.09 -7.39
CA THR A 84 13.76 -2.74 -7.54
C THR A 84 14.48 -1.72 -6.65
N ASN A 85 14.96 -2.11 -5.47
CA ASN A 85 15.72 -1.23 -4.58
C ASN A 85 17.06 -0.78 -5.17
N GLN A 86 17.76 -1.66 -5.89
CA GLN A 86 18.99 -1.29 -6.59
C GLN A 86 18.72 -0.24 -7.68
N LEU A 87 17.62 -0.39 -8.41
CA LEU A 87 17.18 0.59 -9.41
C LEU A 87 16.72 1.91 -8.75
N ALA A 88 16.03 1.84 -7.60
CA ALA A 88 15.61 3.01 -6.85
C ALA A 88 16.81 3.88 -6.46
N GLU A 89 17.90 3.26 -5.99
CA GLU A 89 19.14 3.95 -5.61
C GLU A 89 19.79 4.66 -6.80
N GLN A 90 19.89 3.99 -7.95
CA GLN A 90 20.42 4.58 -9.19
C GLN A 90 19.62 5.80 -9.65
N HIS A 91 18.33 5.83 -9.35
CA HIS A 91 17.41 6.87 -9.78
C HIS A 91 17.05 7.90 -8.70
N ASN A 92 17.67 7.83 -7.51
CA ASN A 92 17.40 8.68 -6.35
C ASN A 92 15.94 8.64 -5.87
N ILE A 93 15.33 7.45 -5.87
CA ILE A 93 13.95 7.24 -5.41
C ILE A 93 13.94 6.97 -3.90
N LYS A 94 13.24 7.82 -3.15
CA LYS A 94 13.17 7.74 -1.68
C LYS A 94 12.21 6.65 -1.18
N HIS A 95 11.00 6.58 -1.74
CA HIS A 95 9.95 5.68 -1.28
C HIS A 95 10.06 4.32 -2.00
N LYS A 96 10.94 3.47 -1.49
CA LYS A 96 11.30 2.18 -2.10
C LYS A 96 10.12 1.20 -2.27
N ALA A 97 9.19 1.16 -1.31
CA ALA A 97 7.98 0.34 -1.39
C ALA A 97 7.01 0.79 -2.51
N ASP A 98 6.79 2.10 -2.63
CA ASP A 98 6.03 2.66 -3.76
C ASP A 98 6.72 2.37 -5.09
N TRP A 99 8.04 2.50 -5.15
CA TRP A 99 8.83 2.20 -6.35
C TRP A 99 8.68 0.74 -6.79
N TYR A 100 8.82 -0.18 -5.84
CA TYR A 100 8.61 -1.60 -6.09
C TYR A 100 7.21 -1.90 -6.64
N TYR A 101 6.18 -1.31 -6.04
CA TYR A 101 4.80 -1.46 -6.52
C TYR A 101 4.62 -0.88 -7.92
N VAL A 102 5.07 0.37 -8.15
CA VAL A 102 4.89 1.06 -9.44
C VAL A 102 5.65 0.36 -10.55
N LEU A 103 6.90 -0.06 -10.32
CA LEU A 103 7.70 -0.69 -11.36
C LEU A 103 7.09 -2.05 -11.78
N ASN A 104 6.62 -2.85 -10.81
CA ASN A 104 5.91 -4.09 -11.11
C ASN A 104 4.54 -3.84 -11.76
N MET A 105 3.80 -2.80 -11.35
CA MET A 105 2.54 -2.39 -11.98
C MET A 105 2.75 -2.00 -13.45
N VAL A 106 3.77 -1.19 -13.73
CA VAL A 106 4.12 -0.77 -15.10
C VAL A 106 4.51 -1.97 -15.96
N TYR A 107 5.23 -2.95 -15.43
CA TYR A 107 5.46 -4.21 -16.15
C TYR A 107 4.17 -4.99 -16.37
N SER A 108 3.33 -5.11 -15.34
CA SER A 108 2.06 -5.84 -15.41
C SER A 108 1.23 -5.37 -16.60
N ASP A 109 1.08 -4.05 -16.73
CA ASP A 109 0.26 -3.40 -17.78
C ASP A 109 0.97 -3.29 -19.14
N TYR A 110 2.26 -2.97 -19.16
CA TYR A 110 2.97 -2.57 -20.38
C TYR A 110 4.13 -3.48 -20.79
N GLY A 111 4.45 -4.52 -20.01
CA GLY A 111 5.55 -5.44 -20.26
C GLY A 111 5.48 -6.06 -21.65
N ALA A 112 4.30 -6.51 -22.07
CA ALA A 112 4.08 -7.06 -23.41
C ALA A 112 4.27 -6.02 -24.53
N VAL A 113 3.90 -4.75 -24.29
CA VAL A 113 3.98 -3.67 -25.30
C VAL A 113 5.42 -3.27 -25.58
N PHE A 114 6.26 -3.22 -24.54
CA PHE A 114 7.67 -2.85 -24.65
C PHE A 114 8.60 -4.06 -24.72
N SER A 115 8.07 -5.27 -24.94
CA SER A 115 8.84 -6.52 -24.96
C SER A 115 9.75 -6.68 -23.72
N GLY A 116 9.28 -6.21 -22.56
CA GLY A 116 10.04 -6.24 -21.31
C GLY A 116 11.27 -5.33 -21.28
N ASP A 117 11.38 -4.30 -22.13
CA ASP A 117 12.51 -3.36 -22.09
C ASP A 117 12.55 -2.61 -20.75
N THR A 118 13.37 -3.14 -19.82
CA THR A 118 13.56 -2.62 -18.47
C THR A 118 13.89 -1.12 -18.48
N GLY A 119 14.70 -0.66 -19.43
CA GLY A 119 15.10 0.74 -19.51
C GLY A 119 13.92 1.69 -19.75
N THR A 120 13.00 1.32 -20.65
CA THR A 120 11.78 2.09 -20.90
C THR A 120 10.79 1.97 -19.75
N LEU A 121 10.58 0.78 -19.20
CA LEU A 121 9.64 0.56 -18.08
C LEU A 121 10.07 1.34 -16.83
N VAL A 122 11.37 1.37 -16.52
CA VAL A 122 11.93 2.18 -15.42
C VAL A 122 11.70 3.68 -15.63
N LYS A 123 11.86 4.19 -16.87
CA LYS A 123 11.58 5.61 -17.18
C LYS A 123 10.10 5.95 -16.98
N ILE A 124 9.20 5.06 -17.40
CA ILE A 124 7.76 5.23 -17.23
C ILE A 124 7.41 5.21 -15.74
N ALA A 125 7.89 4.22 -14.98
CA ALA A 125 7.67 4.12 -13.55
C ALA A 125 8.15 5.38 -12.81
N LYS A 126 9.32 5.90 -13.18
CA LYS A 126 9.87 7.14 -12.61
C LYS A 126 9.03 8.36 -12.97
N ALA A 127 8.62 8.51 -14.22
CA ALA A 127 7.76 9.60 -14.65
C ALA A 127 6.42 9.56 -13.90
N TYR A 128 5.82 8.37 -13.79
CA TYR A 128 4.60 8.17 -13.01
C TYR A 128 4.80 8.58 -11.55
N MET A 129 5.82 8.06 -10.86
CA MET A 129 6.02 8.33 -9.43
C MET A 129 6.44 9.78 -9.13
N CYS A 130 7.21 10.42 -10.01
CA CYS A 130 7.73 11.77 -9.82
C CYS A 130 6.90 12.86 -10.52
N ASP A 131 5.70 12.56 -11.02
CA ASP A 131 4.78 13.57 -11.57
C ASP A 131 4.53 14.71 -10.56
N PRO A 132 4.90 15.96 -10.91
CA PRO A 132 4.83 17.12 -10.02
C PRO A 132 3.40 17.59 -9.73
N ASP A 133 2.43 17.22 -10.57
CA ASP A 133 1.03 17.63 -10.43
C ASP A 133 0.25 16.74 -9.46
N ALA A 134 0.84 15.62 -9.05
CA ALA A 134 0.20 14.62 -8.23
C ALA A 134 0.68 14.66 -6.77
N PRO A 135 -0.20 14.34 -5.80
CA PRO A 135 0.17 14.31 -4.39
C PRO A 135 1.18 13.21 -4.09
N SER A 136 1.97 13.39 -3.02
CA SER A 136 2.99 12.44 -2.57
C SER A 136 2.44 11.01 -2.40
N GLY A 137 1.18 10.88 -1.96
CA GLY A 137 0.55 9.59 -1.68
C GLY A 137 -0.18 8.92 -2.84
N LYS A 138 -0.10 9.47 -4.06
CA LYS A 138 -0.89 9.01 -5.22
C LYS A 138 -0.80 7.50 -5.48
N VAL A 139 0.34 6.89 -5.18
CA VAL A 139 0.59 5.46 -5.44
C VAL A 139 -0.28 4.60 -4.53
N LEU A 140 -0.25 4.88 -3.22
CA LEU A 140 -1.08 4.20 -2.24
C LEU A 140 -2.57 4.54 -2.44
N ASP A 141 -2.89 5.81 -2.71
CA ASP A 141 -4.25 6.28 -2.94
C ASP A 141 -4.92 5.55 -4.11
N LEU A 142 -4.20 5.38 -5.22
CA LEU A 142 -4.67 4.64 -6.39
C LEU A 142 -4.97 3.18 -6.02
N TRP A 143 -4.04 2.51 -5.33
CA TRP A 143 -4.23 1.11 -4.96
C TRP A 143 -5.43 0.92 -4.02
N VAL A 144 -5.58 1.79 -3.02
CA VAL A 144 -6.74 1.76 -2.11
C VAL A 144 -8.05 2.00 -2.86
N ALA A 145 -8.07 2.94 -3.81
CA ALA A 145 -9.24 3.18 -4.65
C ALA A 145 -9.60 1.94 -5.50
N GLN A 146 -8.61 1.23 -6.04
CA GLN A 146 -8.81 -0.03 -6.77
C GLN A 146 -9.37 -1.13 -5.87
N MET A 147 -8.85 -1.29 -4.64
CA MET A 147 -9.37 -2.27 -3.67
C MET A 147 -10.84 -2.01 -3.34
N ARG A 148 -11.19 -0.74 -3.07
CA ARG A 148 -12.59 -0.35 -2.84
C ARG A 148 -13.50 -0.61 -4.04
N ALA A 149 -12.98 -0.46 -5.26
CA ALA A 149 -13.75 -0.72 -6.47
C ALA A 149 -14.02 -2.21 -6.68
N LYS A 150 -13.05 -3.09 -6.39
CA LYS A 150 -13.18 -4.55 -6.55
C LYS A 150 -14.21 -5.17 -5.60
N GLU A 151 -14.32 -4.67 -4.38
CA GLU A 151 -15.32 -5.15 -3.39
C GLU A 151 -16.77 -4.76 -3.74
N ARG A 152 -16.96 -3.83 -4.69
CA ARG A 152 -18.29 -3.42 -5.16
C ARG A 152 -18.76 -4.19 -6.41
N GLN A 153 -17.92 -5.05 -6.97
CA GLN A 153 -18.21 -5.88 -8.15
C GLN A 153 -18.64 -7.28 -7.71
#